data_AF-A0A537E1H9-F1
#
_entry.id   AF-A0A537E1H9-F1
#
_cell.length_a   1.000
_cell.length_b   1.000
_cell.length_c   1.000
_cell.angle_alpha   90.00
_cell.angle_beta   90.00
_cell.angle_gamma   90.00
#
_symmetry.space_group_name_H-M   'P 1'
#
loop_
_entity.id
_entity.type
_entity.pdbx_description
1 polymer ?
#
loop_
_entity_poly.entity_id
_entity_poly.type
_entity_poly.pdbx_seq_one_letter_code
_entity_poly.pdbx_strand_id
1 'polypeptide(L)'
;MSRSPKHGVMGKGTVPLAFAVLFAITLVTVHVIEPETNFGPISLYSLGPFGIVMRIGFVVLALAFFSLVAGLRGRARPTTLYNVDLMMLSLAGAGLVTVGAFNTDAPGTSPTLSGLIHSS
;
A
#
# COMPACT_ATOMS: atom_id res chain seq x y z
N MET A 1 -20.11 39.09 20.62
CA MET A 1 -19.14 37.97 20.71
C MET A 1 -19.65 36.81 19.87
N SER A 2 -19.21 36.69 18.62
CA SER A 2 -19.56 35.57 17.73
C SER A 2 -18.46 34.53 17.81
N ARG A 3 -18.78 33.31 18.25
CA ARG A 3 -17.83 32.19 18.25
C ARG A 3 -17.60 31.78 16.80
N SER A 4 -16.39 32.04 16.31
CA SER A 4 -15.88 31.45 15.07
C SER A 4 -16.05 29.93 15.12
N PRO A 5 -16.59 29.29 14.06
CA PRO A 5 -16.61 27.84 14.00
C PRO A 5 -15.16 27.38 13.97
N LYS A 6 -14.74 26.65 15.00
CA LYS A 6 -13.52 25.84 14.96
C LYS A 6 -13.77 24.74 13.91
N HIS A 7 -13.56 25.07 12.64
CA HIS A 7 -13.34 24.07 11.60
C HIS A 7 -12.08 23.33 12.02
N GLY A 8 -12.27 22.23 12.75
CA GLY A 8 -11.21 21.33 13.12
C GLY A 8 -10.43 20.99 11.86
N VAL A 9 -9.12 21.20 11.92
CA VAL A 9 -8.14 20.89 10.88
C VAL A 9 -7.98 19.36 10.78
N MET A 10 -9.10 18.66 10.59
CA MET A 10 -9.23 17.22 10.47
C MET A 10 -9.37 16.92 8.98
N GLY A 11 -8.49 16.22 8.28
CA GLY A 11 -7.19 15.70 8.63
C GLY A 11 -6.55 15.23 7.32
N LYS A 12 -5.71 16.05 6.70
CA LYS A 12 -5.07 15.65 5.42
C LYS A 12 -4.02 14.57 5.62
N GLY A 13 -3.41 14.50 6.81
CA GLY A 13 -2.56 13.38 7.21
C GLY A 13 -3.33 12.19 7.79
N THR A 14 -4.59 12.34 8.20
CA THR A 14 -5.35 11.23 8.82
C THR A 14 -5.82 10.21 7.78
N VAL A 15 -6.05 10.63 6.54
CA VAL A 15 -6.42 9.72 5.43
C VAL A 15 -5.30 8.72 5.08
N PRO A 16 -4.06 9.16 4.73
CA PRO A 16 -2.99 8.21 4.48
C PRO A 16 -2.66 7.38 5.72
N LEU A 17 -2.76 7.95 6.93
CA LEU A 17 -2.60 7.20 8.18
C LEU A 17 -3.66 6.10 8.35
N ALA A 18 -4.92 6.37 8.04
CA ALA A 18 -6.00 5.38 8.12
C ALA A 18 -5.75 4.20 7.15
N PHE A 19 -5.33 4.48 5.92
CA PHE A 19 -4.95 3.42 4.98
C PHE A 19 -3.71 2.63 5.46
N ALA A 20 -2.71 3.30 6.02
CA ALA A 20 -1.54 2.62 6.58
C ALA A 20 -1.90 1.71 7.77
N VAL A 21 -2.79 2.17 8.66
CA VAL A 21 -3.32 1.36 9.76
C VAL A 21 -4.13 0.17 9.23
N LEU A 22 -4.97 0.38 8.22
CA LEU A 22 -5.72 -0.70 7.59
C LEU A 22 -4.78 -1.74 6.96
N PHE A 23 -3.71 -1.33 6.30
CA PHE A 23 -2.68 -2.24 5.80
C PHE A 23 -2.02 -3.03 6.93
N ALA A 24 -1.67 -2.38 8.04
CA ALA A 24 -1.08 -3.07 9.20
C ALA A 24 -2.04 -4.12 9.79
N ILE A 25 -3.34 -3.80 9.87
CA ILE A 25 -4.37 -4.77 10.30
C ILE A 25 -4.44 -5.95 9.33
N THR A 26 -4.48 -5.70 8.02
CA THR A 26 -4.46 -6.76 7.01
C THR A 26 -3.23 -7.65 7.16
N LEU A 27 -2.06 -7.04 7.39
CA LEU A 27 -0.81 -7.75 7.55
C LEU A 27 -0.80 -8.65 8.80
N VAL A 28 -1.25 -8.13 9.93
CA VAL A 28 -1.41 -8.93 11.15
C VAL A 28 -2.42 -10.05 10.93
N THR A 29 -3.52 -9.77 10.23
CA THR A 29 -4.56 -10.75 9.93
C THR A 29 -3.99 -11.94 9.17
N VAL A 30 -3.21 -11.71 8.10
CA VAL A 30 -2.63 -12.82 7.31
C VAL A 30 -1.65 -13.68 8.12
N HIS A 31 -0.87 -13.09 9.03
CA HIS A 31 0.04 -13.84 9.91
C HIS A 31 -0.70 -14.74 10.92
N VAL A 32 -1.95 -14.39 11.26
CA VAL A 32 -2.80 -15.16 12.18
C VAL A 32 -3.53 -16.28 11.44
N ILE A 33 -4.05 -16.02 10.23
CA ILE A 33 -4.89 -16.97 9.49
C ILE A 33 -4.10 -17.93 8.58
N GLU A 34 -2.89 -17.57 8.16
CA GLU A 34 -1.98 -18.40 7.36
C GLU A 34 -0.60 -18.55 8.05
N PRO A 35 -0.54 -19.08 9.28
CA PRO A 35 0.69 -19.11 10.07
C PRO A 35 1.80 -19.97 9.46
N GLU A 36 1.47 -20.90 8.56
CA GLU A 36 2.43 -21.71 7.79
C GLU A 36 3.28 -20.89 6.82
N THR A 37 2.80 -19.70 6.42
CA THR A 37 3.51 -18.78 5.53
C THR A 37 4.39 -17.78 6.30
N ASN A 38 4.29 -17.77 7.64
CA ASN A 38 5.13 -16.94 8.49
C ASN A 38 6.62 -17.15 8.16
N PHE A 39 7.41 -16.07 8.26
CA PHE A 39 8.86 -16.04 7.99
C PHE A 39 9.28 -16.18 6.51
N GLY A 40 8.33 -16.39 5.59
CA GLY A 40 8.55 -16.25 4.14
C GLY A 40 8.40 -14.80 3.63
N PRO A 41 8.68 -14.55 2.34
CA PRO A 41 8.33 -13.29 1.70
C PRO A 41 6.85 -12.99 1.81
N ILE A 42 6.51 -11.73 2.09
CA ILE A 42 5.13 -11.29 2.33
C ILE A 42 4.20 -11.55 1.12
N SER A 43 4.76 -11.67 -0.08
CA SER A 43 4.03 -11.99 -1.31
C SER A 43 3.50 -13.42 -1.33
N LEU A 44 4.09 -14.36 -0.57
CA LEU A 44 3.62 -15.74 -0.50
C LEU A 44 2.21 -15.84 0.10
N TYR A 45 1.84 -14.93 1.01
CA TYR A 45 0.47 -14.86 1.52
C TYR A 45 -0.57 -14.65 0.41
N SER A 46 -0.19 -14.11 -0.76
CA SER A 46 -1.12 -13.94 -1.90
C SER A 46 -1.56 -15.26 -2.56
N LEU A 47 -0.87 -16.37 -2.26
CA LEU A 47 -1.08 -17.68 -2.86
C LEU A 47 -1.97 -18.59 -2.02
N GLY A 48 -2.11 -18.31 -0.73
CA GLY A 48 -2.89 -19.11 0.19
C GLY A 48 -4.41 -18.97 -0.01
N PRO A 49 -5.22 -19.78 0.70
CA PRO A 49 -6.68 -19.75 0.64
C PRO A 49 -7.27 -18.36 0.91
N PHE A 50 -6.58 -17.54 1.70
CA PHE A 50 -6.96 -16.17 2.04
C PHE A 50 -6.12 -15.13 1.31
N GLY A 51 -5.42 -15.48 0.23
CA GLY A 51 -4.48 -14.57 -0.42
C GLY A 51 -5.08 -13.30 -1.01
N ILE A 52 -6.40 -13.27 -1.23
CA ILE A 52 -7.12 -12.04 -1.54
C ILE A 52 -6.97 -10.97 -0.45
N VAL A 53 -6.85 -11.36 0.81
CA VAL A 53 -6.63 -10.46 1.95
C VAL A 53 -5.31 -9.73 1.78
N MET A 54 -4.21 -10.43 1.46
CA MET A 54 -2.92 -9.79 1.23
C MET A 54 -2.93 -8.89 -0.02
N ARG A 55 -3.58 -9.34 -1.11
CA ARG A 55 -3.72 -8.55 -2.35
C ARG A 55 -4.46 -7.24 -2.11
N ILE A 56 -5.57 -7.28 -1.35
CA ILE A 56 -6.28 -6.07 -0.89
C ILE A 56 -5.36 -5.22 -0.02
N GLY A 57 -4.56 -5.82 0.85
CA GLY A 57 -3.55 -5.13 1.66
C GLY A 57 -2.59 -4.29 0.82
N PHE A 58 -2.02 -4.85 -0.24
CA PHE A 58 -1.15 -4.09 -1.15
C PHE A 58 -1.87 -2.91 -1.80
N VAL A 59 -3.11 -3.08 -2.26
CA VAL A 59 -3.92 -2.00 -2.82
C VAL A 59 -4.24 -0.93 -1.77
N VAL A 60 -4.55 -1.33 -0.53
CA VAL A 60 -4.78 -0.41 0.59
C VAL A 60 -3.52 0.42 0.87
N LEU A 61 -2.34 -0.20 0.88
CA LEU A 61 -1.08 0.52 1.06
C LEU A 61 -0.80 1.48 -0.12
N ALA A 62 -1.14 1.09 -1.34
CA ALA A 62 -1.06 1.99 -2.50
C ALA A 62 -1.94 3.25 -2.31
N LEU A 63 -3.16 3.08 -1.79
CA LEU A 63 -4.07 4.20 -1.47
C LEU A 63 -3.48 5.13 -0.40
N ALA A 64 -2.69 4.60 0.56
CA ALA A 64 -1.97 5.43 1.51
C ALA A 64 -0.96 6.35 0.79
N PHE A 65 -0.17 5.81 -0.14
CA PHE A 65 0.79 6.61 -0.91
C PHE A 65 0.12 7.62 -1.84
N PHE A 66 -0.93 7.25 -2.57
CA PHE A 66 -1.67 8.20 -3.41
C PHE A 66 -2.33 9.30 -2.60
N SER A 67 -2.91 8.97 -1.44
CA SER A 67 -3.49 9.95 -0.52
C SER A 67 -2.42 10.90 0.03
N LEU A 68 -1.22 10.39 0.30
CA LEU A 68 -0.10 11.21 0.74
C LEU A 68 0.35 12.18 -0.36
N VAL A 69 0.50 11.72 -1.60
CA VAL A 69 0.80 12.58 -2.76
C VAL A 69 -0.26 13.67 -2.92
N ALA A 70 -1.54 13.32 -2.88
CA ALA A 70 -2.64 14.27 -2.96
C ALA A 70 -2.63 15.28 -1.81
N GLY A 71 -2.28 14.83 -0.60
CA GLY A 71 -2.19 15.67 0.60
C GLY A 71 -1.02 16.65 0.58
N LEU A 72 0.11 16.25 -0.01
CA LEU A 72 1.33 17.06 -0.14
C LEU A 72 1.28 18.04 -1.33
N ARG A 73 0.49 17.72 -2.36
CA ARG A 73 0.41 18.53 -3.58
C ARG A 73 0.04 19.99 -3.30
N GLY A 74 0.93 20.91 -3.65
CA GLY A 74 0.75 22.36 -3.47
C GLY A 74 0.93 22.84 -2.02
N ARG A 75 1.47 22.00 -1.13
CA ARG A 75 1.72 22.35 0.28
C ARG A 75 3.14 22.82 0.59
N ALA A 76 4.07 22.60 -0.32
CA ALA A 76 5.46 23.02 -0.19
C ALA A 76 5.90 23.84 -1.42
N ARG A 77 7.02 24.55 -1.27
CA ARG A 77 7.66 25.24 -2.41
C ARG A 77 8.04 24.19 -3.46
N PRO A 78 7.66 24.37 -4.74
CA PRO A 78 7.96 23.39 -5.78
C PRO A 78 9.45 23.46 -6.14
N THR A 79 10.24 22.64 -5.46
CA THR A 79 11.63 22.36 -5.82
C THR A 79 11.71 21.11 -6.68
N THR A 80 12.85 20.89 -7.34
CA THR A 80 13.09 19.64 -8.08
C THR A 80 12.94 18.42 -7.17
N LEU A 81 13.49 18.47 -5.95
CA LEU A 81 13.39 17.38 -4.98
C LEU A 81 11.93 17.09 -4.59
N TYR A 82 11.15 18.13 -4.32
CA TYR A 82 9.72 17.97 -4.02
C TYR A 82 8.97 17.24 -5.15
N ASN A 83 9.26 17.56 -6.42
CA ASN A 83 8.64 16.87 -7.55
C ASN A 83 9.10 15.42 -7.68
N VAL A 84 10.39 15.16 -7.44
CA VAL A 84 10.96 13.79 -7.41
C VAL A 84 10.30 12.97 -6.31
N ASP A 85 10.13 13.51 -5.11
CA ASP A 85 9.49 12.82 -3.99
C ASP A 85 8.04 12.43 -4.31
N LEU A 86 7.26 13.36 -4.89
CA LEU A 86 5.89 13.06 -5.32
C LEU A 86 5.84 11.99 -6.42
N MET A 87 6.78 12.03 -7.37
CA MET A 87 6.87 11.04 -8.44
C MET A 87 7.26 9.66 -7.89
N MET A 88 8.24 9.58 -6.99
CA MET A 88 8.66 8.34 -6.34
C MET A 88 7.54 7.72 -5.51
N LEU A 89 6.81 8.52 -4.71
CA LEU A 89 5.64 8.04 -3.97
C LEU A 89 4.53 7.55 -4.89
N SER A 90 4.30 8.24 -6.01
CA SER A 90 3.30 7.82 -7.01
C SER A 90 3.70 6.50 -7.68
N LEU A 91 4.98 6.34 -8.01
CA LEU A 91 5.52 5.10 -8.57
C LEU A 91 5.46 3.95 -7.56
N ALA A 92 5.73 4.20 -6.28
CA ALA A 92 5.58 3.22 -5.22
C ALA A 92 4.12 2.75 -5.09
N GLY A 93 3.16 3.67 -5.12
CA GLY A 93 1.73 3.34 -5.11
C GLY A 93 1.33 2.50 -6.34
N ALA A 94 1.75 2.90 -7.54
CA ALA A 94 1.49 2.14 -8.76
C ALA A 94 2.10 0.73 -8.73
N GLY A 95 3.34 0.59 -8.24
CA GLY A 95 4.00 -0.69 -8.06
C GLY A 95 3.22 -1.62 -7.12
N LEU A 96 2.69 -1.10 -6.01
CA LEU A 96 1.87 -1.88 -5.08
C LEU A 96 0.52 -2.31 -5.68
N VAL A 97 -0.11 -1.49 -6.51
CA VAL A 97 -1.30 -1.91 -7.27
C VAL A 97 -0.96 -3.07 -8.19
N THR A 98 0.17 -3.00 -8.89
CA THR A 98 0.64 -4.09 -9.75
C THR A 98 0.88 -5.37 -8.94
N VAL A 99 1.57 -5.28 -7.79
CA VAL A 99 1.80 -6.43 -6.89
C VAL A 99 0.48 -7.01 -6.35
N GLY A 100 -0.52 -6.19 -6.06
CA GLY A 100 -1.84 -6.69 -5.65
C GLY A 100 -2.63 -7.34 -6.79
N ALA A 101 -2.43 -6.87 -8.03
CA ALA A 101 -3.15 -7.35 -9.20
C ALA A 101 -2.59 -8.69 -9.72
N PHE A 102 -1.28 -8.88 -9.67
CA PHE A 102 -0.58 -10.04 -10.21
C PHE A 102 0.08 -10.82 -9.06
N ASN A 103 -0.12 -12.13 -8.99
CA ASN A 103 0.52 -12.97 -7.97
C ASN A 103 1.96 -13.32 -8.36
N THR A 104 2.81 -13.53 -7.35
CA THR A 104 4.10 -14.23 -7.51
C THR A 104 3.85 -15.71 -7.85
N ASP A 105 4.86 -16.43 -8.33
CA ASP A 105 4.74 -17.87 -8.54
C ASP A 105 5.01 -18.63 -7.23
N ALA A 106 4.34 -19.78 -7.06
CA ALA A 106 4.60 -20.63 -5.91
C ALA A 106 6.00 -21.27 -6.03
N PRO A 107 6.73 -21.46 -4.90
CA PRO A 107 8.02 -22.12 -4.93
C PRO A 107 7.97 -23.48 -5.63
N GLY A 108 8.87 -23.70 -6.59
CA GLY A 108 8.97 -24.97 -7.33
C GLY A 108 7.97 -25.13 -8.49
N THR A 109 7.18 -24.09 -8.81
CA THR A 109 6.31 -24.11 -9.99
C THR A 109 6.99 -23.51 -11.22
N SER A 110 6.46 -23.82 -12.41
CA SER A 110 6.96 -23.21 -13.65
C SER A 110 6.62 -21.72 -13.69
N PRO A 111 7.54 -20.84 -14.17
CA PRO A 111 7.29 -19.41 -14.21
C PRO A 111 6.07 -19.04 -15.05
N THR A 112 5.28 -18.11 -14.55
CA THR A 112 4.16 -17.49 -15.26
C THR A 112 4.47 -16.03 -15.60
N LEU A 113 3.69 -15.44 -16.51
CA LEU A 113 3.81 -14.01 -16.80
C LEU A 113 3.53 -13.14 -15.56
N SER A 114 2.66 -13.61 -14.67
CA SER A 114 2.37 -12.95 -13.39
C SER A 114 3.56 -13.01 -12.42
N GLY A 115 4.21 -14.16 -12.31
CA GLY A 115 5.41 -14.30 -11.47
C GLY A 115 6.64 -13.57 -12.02
N LEU A 116 6.76 -13.41 -13.34
CA LEU A 116 7.82 -12.58 -13.94
C LEU A 116 7.77 -11.10 -13.49
N ILE A 117 6.57 -10.57 -13.21
CA ILE A 117 6.42 -9.21 -12.64
C ILE A 117 7.09 -9.09 -11.26
N HIS A 118 7.18 -10.20 -10.54
CA HIS A 118 7.79 -10.29 -9.21
C HIS A 118 9.28 -10.69 -9.27
N SER A 119 9.85 -10.89 -10.46
CA SER A 119 11.19 -11.47 -10.65
C SER A 119 11.35 -12.83 -9.93
N SER A 120 10.26 -13.58 -9.83
CA SER A 120 10.21 -14.95 -9.29
C SER A 120 10.55 -15.99 -10.35
#